data_AF-A0A059WXM6-F1
#
_entry.id   AF-A0A059WXM6-F1
#
_cell.length_a   1.000
_cell.length_b   1.000
_cell.length_c   1.000
_cell.angle_alpha   90.00
_cell.angle_beta   90.00
_cell.angle_gamma   90.00
#
_symmetry.space_group_name_H-M   'P 1'
#
loop_
_entity.id
_entity.type
_entity.pdbx_description
1 polymer ?
#
loop_
_entity_poly.entity_id
_entity_poly.type
_entity_poly.pdbx_seq_one_letter_code
_entity_poly.pdbx_strand_id
1 'polypeptide(L)'
;MIIPTALPVLEQLLPRRQGISKRSHLRNVVNDMAAALAHVGVGIALLAHQAWLMADATVRTIARVYFTRRNLLEWTTAAQAKSTGDVGLAGFYRRMASSVVIAAVVAVAVWLAEPDSAPLAAPFVVVWLFAPLIARAVSLPPPESNAELLSVEDVETLRLTARRTWLWFETFVSPEDNGLPPDNYQDDPKPMVAHRTSPTNIGMYLLSTVTARDFGWIGTLDMVDRPGATLET
;
A
#
# COMPACT_ATOMS: atom_id res chain seq x y z
N MET A 1 12.96 -10.73 2.14
CA MET A 1 12.90 -9.31 1.75
C MET A 1 13.51 -9.01 0.39
N ILE A 2 14.56 -9.69 -0.08
CA ILE A 2 15.27 -9.31 -1.34
C ILE A 2 14.64 -9.90 -2.61
N ILE A 3 14.00 -11.07 -2.52
CA ILE A 3 13.50 -11.81 -3.69
C ILE A 3 12.35 -11.08 -4.43
N PRO A 4 11.32 -10.52 -3.77
CA PRO A 4 10.24 -9.82 -4.47
C PRO A 4 10.69 -8.51 -5.13
N THR A 5 11.68 -7.83 -4.54
CA THR A 5 12.25 -6.57 -5.07
C THR A 5 13.18 -6.78 -6.26
N ALA A 6 13.76 -7.97 -6.41
CA ALA A 6 14.65 -8.28 -7.52
C ALA A 6 13.89 -8.67 -8.81
N LEU A 7 12.66 -9.17 -8.68
CA LEU A 7 11.87 -9.67 -9.80
C LEU A 7 11.56 -8.61 -10.88
N PRO A 8 11.12 -7.38 -10.53
CA PRO A 8 10.85 -6.35 -11.54
C PRO A 8 12.12 -5.89 -12.27
N VAL A 9 13.27 -5.91 -11.61
CA VAL A 9 14.57 -5.53 -12.21
C VAL A 9 15.01 -6.56 -13.24
N LEU A 10 14.82 -7.85 -12.96
CA LEU A 10 15.16 -8.95 -13.86
C LEU A 10 14.23 -9.01 -15.08
N GLU A 11 12.94 -8.74 -14.91
CA GLU A 11 11.96 -8.75 -16.02
C GLU A 11 12.18 -7.60 -17.02
N GLN A 12 12.81 -6.52 -16.61
CA GLN A 12 13.00 -5.32 -17.44
C GLN A 12 14.29 -5.31 -18.27
N LEU A 13 15.24 -6.21 -17.99
CA LEU A 13 16.40 -6.44 -18.86
C LEU A 13 15.99 -6.96 -20.25
N LEU A 14 14.77 -7.51 -20.37
CA LEU A 14 14.18 -8.00 -21.60
C LEU A 14 13.05 -7.06 -22.06
N PRO A 15 13.29 -6.15 -23.03
CA PRO A 15 12.26 -5.26 -23.52
C PRO A 15 11.12 -6.05 -24.19
N ARG A 16 9.94 -6.10 -23.53
CA ARG A 16 8.74 -6.79 -24.04
C ARG A 16 7.98 -6.02 -25.13
N ARG A 17 8.30 -4.74 -25.39
CA ARG A 17 7.64 -3.92 -26.43
C ARG A 17 8.66 -3.25 -27.36
N GLN A 18 8.45 -3.40 -28.67
CA GLN A 18 9.23 -2.71 -29.70
C GLN A 18 8.72 -1.25 -29.85
N GLY A 19 9.64 -0.28 -30.00
CA GLY A 19 9.29 1.13 -30.28
C GLY A 19 9.60 2.15 -29.18
N ILE A 20 10.16 1.75 -28.03
CA ILE A 20 10.53 2.67 -26.95
C ILE A 20 11.88 3.34 -27.25
N SER A 21 11.96 4.66 -27.12
CA SER A 21 13.23 5.41 -27.21
C SER A 21 14.25 4.85 -26.21
N LYS A 22 15.45 4.48 -26.69
CA LYS A 22 16.54 3.90 -25.88
C LYS A 22 16.90 4.75 -24.65
N ARG A 23 16.80 6.08 -24.78
CA ARG A 23 17.05 7.04 -23.69
C ARG A 23 15.95 6.99 -22.62
N SER A 24 14.69 6.86 -23.04
CA SER A 24 13.55 6.70 -22.12
C SER A 24 13.65 5.37 -21.37
N HIS A 25 13.98 4.30 -22.09
CA HIS A 25 14.16 2.98 -21.48
C HIS A 25 15.30 2.97 -20.45
N LEU A 26 16.48 3.53 -20.79
CA LEU A 26 17.59 3.61 -19.83
C LEU A 26 17.23 4.43 -18.59
N ARG A 27 16.54 5.56 -18.76
CA ARG A 27 16.06 6.38 -17.64
C ARG A 27 15.12 5.60 -16.72
N ASN A 28 14.19 4.83 -17.30
CA ASN A 28 13.27 4.01 -16.53
C ASN A 28 14.03 2.92 -15.75
N VAL A 29 14.98 2.23 -16.38
CA VAL A 29 15.81 1.21 -15.70
C VAL A 29 16.59 1.81 -14.52
N VAL A 30 17.18 3.00 -14.69
CA VAL A 30 17.90 3.69 -13.61
C VAL A 30 16.95 4.10 -12.48
N ASN A 31 15.79 4.67 -12.81
CA ASN A 31 14.79 5.07 -11.82
C ASN A 31 14.29 3.87 -11.02
N ASP A 32 14.04 2.74 -11.69
CA ASP A 32 13.56 1.51 -11.06
C ASP A 32 14.64 0.87 -10.19
N MET A 33 15.91 0.90 -10.63
CA MET A 33 17.05 0.48 -9.80
C MET A 33 17.18 1.35 -8.54
N ALA A 34 17.05 2.67 -8.69
CA ALA A 34 17.09 3.59 -7.56
C ALA A 34 15.93 3.33 -6.58
N ALA A 35 14.72 3.09 -7.11
CA ALA A 35 13.55 2.73 -6.31
C ALA A 35 13.76 1.39 -5.56
N ALA A 36 14.34 0.39 -6.22
CA ALA A 36 14.65 -0.90 -5.61
C ALA A 36 15.68 -0.77 -4.48
N LEU A 37 16.76 -0.01 -4.70
CA LEU A 37 17.76 0.28 -3.67
C LEU A 37 17.18 1.07 -2.50
N ALA A 38 16.33 2.06 -2.77
CA ALA A 38 15.62 2.80 -1.74
C ALA A 38 14.71 1.87 -0.92
N HIS A 39 14.00 0.95 -1.57
CA HIS A 39 13.15 -0.03 -0.89
C HIS A 39 13.95 -0.96 0.02
N VAL A 40 15.12 -1.43 -0.43
CA VAL A 40 16.04 -2.24 0.40
C VAL A 40 16.56 -1.42 1.57
N GLY A 41 17.01 -0.18 1.33
CA GLY A 41 17.53 0.71 2.38
C GLY A 41 16.48 1.01 3.45
N VAL A 42 15.25 1.34 3.06
CA VAL A 42 14.11 1.52 3.97
C VAL A 42 13.80 0.21 4.70
N GLY A 43 13.82 -0.93 4.01
CA GLY A 43 13.63 -2.24 4.63
C GLY A 43 14.63 -2.53 5.75
N ILE A 44 15.92 -2.23 5.52
CA ILE A 44 16.99 -2.36 6.53
C ILE A 44 16.77 -1.38 7.69
N ALA A 45 16.43 -0.13 7.39
CA ALA A 45 16.16 0.90 8.41
C ALA A 45 15.01 0.49 9.34
N LEU A 46 13.93 -0.08 8.78
CA LEU A 46 12.75 -0.48 9.54
C LEU A 46 12.86 -1.88 10.16
N LEU A 47 13.95 -2.62 9.90
CA LEU A 47 14.07 -4.03 10.24
C LEU A 47 13.89 -4.30 11.74
N ALA A 48 14.54 -3.53 12.60
CA ALA A 48 14.44 -3.69 14.05
C ALA A 48 13.00 -3.48 14.55
N HIS A 49 12.32 -2.43 14.07
CA HIS A 49 10.94 -2.16 14.42
C HIS A 49 10.00 -3.28 13.94
N GLN A 50 10.17 -3.75 12.70
CA GLN A 50 9.37 -4.83 12.14
C GLN A 50 9.60 -6.14 12.88
N ALA A 51 10.85 -6.46 13.25
CA ALA A 51 11.17 -7.64 14.04
C ALA A 51 10.45 -7.62 15.40
N TRP A 52 10.43 -6.47 16.07
CA TRP A 52 9.67 -6.29 17.31
C TRP A 52 8.17 -6.51 17.13
N LEU A 53 7.56 -5.88 16.11
CA LEU A 53 6.14 -6.02 15.84
C LEU A 53 5.75 -7.47 15.52
N MET A 54 6.57 -8.16 14.74
CA MET A 54 6.37 -9.58 14.41
C MET A 54 6.53 -10.47 15.64
N ALA A 55 7.50 -10.19 16.50
CA ALA A 55 7.68 -10.92 17.76
C ALA A 55 6.48 -10.71 18.70
N ASP A 56 6.04 -9.46 18.92
CA ASP A 56 4.86 -9.15 19.74
C ASP A 56 3.60 -9.83 19.18
N ALA A 57 3.36 -9.72 17.87
CA ALA A 57 2.21 -10.35 17.23
C ALA A 57 2.24 -11.88 17.36
N THR A 58 3.42 -12.50 17.20
CA THR A 58 3.60 -13.95 17.34
C THR A 58 3.33 -14.39 18.77
N VAL A 59 3.96 -13.74 19.76
CA VAL A 59 3.78 -14.07 21.18
C VAL A 59 2.32 -13.88 21.60
N ARG A 60 1.70 -12.76 21.20
CA ARG A 60 0.29 -12.47 21.49
C ARG A 60 -0.65 -13.50 20.84
N THR A 61 -0.36 -13.92 19.61
CA THR A 61 -1.15 -14.93 18.92
C THR A 61 -1.04 -16.29 19.61
N ILE A 62 0.17 -16.73 19.96
CA ILE A 62 0.40 -17.97 20.71
C ILE A 62 -0.34 -17.92 22.05
N ALA A 63 -0.19 -16.81 22.79
CA ALA A 63 -0.89 -16.60 24.05
C ALA A 63 -2.42 -16.67 23.90
N ARG A 64 -2.97 -16.01 22.87
CA ARG A 64 -4.42 -15.96 22.62
C ARG A 64 -4.99 -17.30 22.17
N VAL A 65 -4.31 -18.02 21.27
CA VAL A 65 -4.83 -19.29 20.73
C VAL A 65 -4.71 -20.42 21.75
N TYR A 66 -3.55 -20.56 22.40
CA TYR A 66 -3.26 -21.74 23.22
C TYR A 66 -3.63 -21.57 24.68
N PHE A 67 -3.55 -20.35 25.23
CA PHE A 67 -3.73 -20.13 26.67
C PHE A 67 -5.00 -19.37 27.00
N THR A 68 -5.22 -18.18 26.44
CA THR A 68 -6.32 -17.30 26.90
C THR A 68 -7.63 -17.54 26.17
N ARG A 69 -7.61 -17.94 24.89
CA ARG A 69 -8.77 -18.09 23.99
C ARG A 69 -9.69 -16.88 23.94
N ARG A 70 -9.14 -15.68 24.13
CA ARG A 70 -9.85 -14.40 24.11
C ARG A 70 -9.35 -13.52 22.96
N ASN A 71 -10.22 -12.63 22.48
CA ASN A 71 -9.91 -11.62 21.45
C ASN A 71 -9.26 -12.23 20.19
N LEU A 72 -9.82 -13.34 19.71
CA LEU A 72 -9.34 -14.04 18.50
C LEU A 72 -9.68 -13.30 17.20
N LEU A 73 -10.54 -12.28 17.27
CA LEU A 73 -11.00 -11.47 16.14
C LEU A 73 -10.90 -9.97 16.46
N GLU A 74 -9.69 -9.47 16.67
CA GLU A 74 -9.45 -8.03 16.74
C GLU A 74 -9.21 -7.47 15.33
N TRP A 75 -10.30 -7.04 14.68
CA TRP A 75 -10.23 -6.33 13.41
C TRP A 75 -10.09 -4.83 13.67
N THR A 76 -9.03 -4.22 13.14
CA THR A 76 -8.92 -2.76 13.02
C THR A 76 -9.17 -2.42 11.57
N THR A 77 -10.09 -1.49 11.30
CA THR A 77 -10.33 -1.05 9.91
C THR A 77 -9.10 -0.31 9.38
N ALA A 78 -8.83 -0.42 8.08
CA ALA A 78 -7.72 0.29 7.45
C ALA A 78 -7.84 1.82 7.63
N ALA A 79 -9.08 2.34 7.62
CA ALA A 79 -9.37 3.74 7.90
C ALA A 79 -8.98 4.14 9.33
N GLN A 80 -9.34 3.33 10.33
CA GLN A 80 -8.98 3.57 11.72
C GLN A 80 -7.45 3.54 11.90
N ALA A 81 -6.76 2.55 11.32
CA ALA A 81 -5.30 2.45 11.38
C ALA A 81 -4.56 3.66 10.76
N LYS A 82 -5.14 4.28 9.71
CA LYS A 82 -4.63 5.50 9.08
C LYS A 82 -4.92 6.76 9.90
N SER A 83 -6.13 6.88 10.46
CA SER A 83 -6.58 8.08 11.19
C SER A 83 -5.85 8.32 12.52
N THR A 84 -5.31 7.26 13.13
CA THR A 84 -4.68 7.33 14.46
C THR A 84 -3.22 7.79 14.46
N GLY A 85 -2.67 8.22 13.32
CA GLY A 85 -1.26 8.56 13.17
C GLY A 85 -0.96 10.04 13.41
N ASP A 86 -0.34 10.36 14.55
CA ASP A 86 0.35 11.65 14.74
C ASP A 86 1.52 11.75 13.76
N VAL A 87 1.41 12.68 12.79
CA VAL A 87 2.44 12.94 11.76
C VAL A 87 3.64 13.73 12.31
N GLY A 88 3.57 14.14 13.57
CA GLY A 88 4.65 14.79 14.30
C GLY A 88 5.84 13.88 14.54
N LEU A 89 7.03 14.49 14.66
CA LEU A 89 8.26 13.77 14.94
C LEU A 89 8.18 12.92 16.22
N ALA A 90 7.60 13.48 17.28
CA ALA A 90 7.40 12.78 18.55
C ALA A 90 6.46 11.57 18.40
N GLY A 91 5.44 11.68 17.53
CA GLY A 91 4.54 10.58 17.19
C GLY A 91 5.28 9.39 16.59
N PHE A 92 6.18 9.64 15.64
CA PHE A 92 7.02 8.59 15.04
C PHE A 92 7.97 7.94 16.06
N TYR A 93 8.66 8.73 16.89
CA TYR A 93 9.53 8.18 17.93
C TYR A 93 8.76 7.36 18.98
N ARG A 94 7.55 7.79 19.37
CA ARG A 94 6.68 7.03 20.28
C ARG A 94 6.23 5.71 19.66
N ARG A 95 5.80 5.73 18.39
CA ARG A 95 5.31 4.54 17.68
C ARG A 95 6.42 3.55 17.38
N MET A 96 7.63 4.05 17.14
CA MET A 96 8.81 3.26 16.77
C MET A 96 9.84 3.16 17.90
N ALA A 97 9.44 3.37 19.15
CA ALA A 97 10.34 3.32 20.32
C ALA A 97 11.10 1.99 20.41
N SER A 98 10.47 0.89 19.97
CA SER A 98 11.14 -0.42 19.92
C SER A 98 12.39 -0.44 19.06
N SER A 99 12.43 0.30 17.94
CA SER A 99 13.62 0.40 17.09
C SER A 99 14.78 1.05 17.84
N VAL A 100 14.50 2.13 18.55
CA VAL A 100 15.47 2.90 19.33
C VAL A 100 15.99 2.06 20.50
N VAL A 101 15.10 1.35 21.21
CA VAL A 101 15.47 0.46 22.31
C VAL A 101 16.34 -0.69 21.81
N ILE A 102 15.97 -1.34 20.69
CA ILE A 102 16.78 -2.41 20.10
C ILE A 102 18.16 -1.88 19.68
N ALA A 103 18.22 -0.72 19.04
CA ALA A 103 19.49 -0.10 18.67
C ALA A 103 20.39 0.14 19.89
N ALA A 104 19.83 0.67 20.99
CA ALA A 104 20.55 0.91 22.23
C ALA A 104 21.03 -0.40 22.89
N VAL A 105 20.17 -1.43 22.95
CA VAL A 105 20.53 -2.75 23.50
C VAL A 105 21.67 -3.38 22.68
N VAL A 106 21.59 -3.33 21.35
CA VAL A 106 22.65 -3.85 20.48
C VAL A 106 23.95 -3.08 20.65
N ALA A 107 23.89 -1.75 20.74
CA ALA A 107 25.08 -0.93 20.97
C ALA A 107 25.77 -1.28 22.30
N VAL A 108 25.00 -1.42 23.38
CA VAL A 108 25.52 -1.82 24.70
C VAL A 108 26.06 -3.24 24.66
N ALA A 109 25.35 -4.18 24.02
CA ALA A 109 25.79 -5.57 23.91
C ALA A 109 27.13 -5.69 23.17
N VAL A 110 27.29 -4.97 22.06
CA VAL A 110 28.55 -4.92 21.30
C VAL A 110 29.66 -4.31 22.14
N TRP A 111 29.38 -3.21 22.84
CA TRP A 111 30.36 -2.54 23.70
C TRP A 111 30.82 -3.41 24.88
N LEU A 112 29.95 -4.26 25.43
CA LEU A 112 30.28 -5.13 26.55
C LEU A 112 30.93 -6.46 26.13
N ALA A 113 30.48 -7.05 25.02
CA ALA A 113 30.89 -8.39 24.62
C ALA A 113 32.10 -8.40 23.69
N GLU A 114 32.12 -7.55 22.66
CA GLU A 114 33.13 -7.58 21.60
C GLU A 114 33.28 -6.18 20.97
N PRO A 115 33.99 -5.24 21.62
CA PRO A 115 34.14 -3.87 21.13
C PRO A 115 34.76 -3.77 19.73
N ASP A 116 35.62 -4.74 19.37
CA ASP A 116 36.28 -4.80 18.06
C ASP A 116 35.30 -5.00 16.90
N SER A 117 34.08 -5.51 17.19
CA SER A 117 33.00 -5.65 16.21
C SER A 117 32.19 -4.36 16.01
N ALA A 118 32.45 -3.29 16.78
CA ALA A 118 31.73 -2.02 16.70
C ALA A 118 31.68 -1.41 15.29
N PRO A 119 32.75 -1.42 14.47
CA PRO A 119 32.67 -0.87 13.10
C PRO A 119 31.65 -1.59 12.22
N LEU A 120 31.42 -2.89 12.44
CA LEU A 120 30.44 -3.68 11.68
C LEU A 120 29.01 -3.43 12.16
N ALA A 121 28.81 -3.27 13.47
CA ALA A 121 27.49 -3.05 14.06
C ALA A 121 27.01 -1.58 13.95
N ALA A 122 27.94 -0.63 13.96
CA ALA A 122 27.68 0.80 13.91
C ALA A 122 26.68 1.24 12.82
N PRO A 123 26.80 0.82 11.53
CA PRO A 123 25.84 1.24 10.51
C PRO A 123 24.40 0.80 10.83
N PHE A 124 24.21 -0.39 11.40
CA PHE A 124 22.89 -0.89 11.78
C PHE A 124 22.33 -0.15 13.00
N VAL A 125 23.15 0.07 14.02
CA VAL A 125 22.75 0.83 15.22
C VAL A 125 22.33 2.25 14.83
N VAL A 126 23.12 2.93 14.01
CA VAL A 126 22.82 4.29 13.54
C VAL A 126 21.52 4.29 12.73
N VAL A 127 21.36 3.38 11.77
CA VAL A 127 20.16 3.36 10.94
C VAL A 127 18.90 3.04 11.74
N TRP A 128 18.98 2.17 12.76
CA TRP A 128 17.83 1.83 13.61
C TRP A 128 17.49 2.92 14.62
N LEU A 129 18.48 3.68 15.09
CA LEU A 129 18.28 4.85 15.94
C LEU A 129 17.56 5.98 15.18
N PHE A 130 17.90 6.17 13.91
CA PHE A 130 17.29 7.17 13.03
C PHE A 130 16.15 6.63 12.17
N ALA A 131 15.75 5.36 12.33
CA ALA A 131 14.63 4.76 11.62
C ALA A 131 13.32 5.57 11.74
N PRO A 132 12.97 6.18 12.89
CA PRO A 132 11.78 7.02 12.98
C PRO A 132 11.84 8.27 12.08
N LEU A 133 13.04 8.85 11.86
CA LEU A 133 13.22 9.97 10.94
C LEU A 133 13.03 9.53 9.49
N ILE A 134 13.64 8.40 9.12
CA ILE A 134 13.52 7.83 7.77
C ILE A 134 12.06 7.48 7.48
N ALA A 135 11.39 6.81 8.42
CA ALA A 135 9.98 6.47 8.31
C ALA A 135 9.10 7.72 8.13
N ARG A 136 9.36 8.78 8.91
CA ARG A 136 8.65 10.05 8.76
C ARG A 136 8.89 10.68 7.40
N ALA A 137 10.15 10.77 6.96
CA ALA A 137 10.50 11.38 5.68
C ALA A 137 9.80 10.69 4.50
N VAL A 138 9.73 9.35 4.50
CA VAL A 138 9.04 8.58 3.45
C VAL A 138 7.52 8.62 3.58
N SER A 139 6.99 8.91 4.77
CA SER A 139 5.53 9.01 5.02
C SER A 139 4.95 10.38 4.76
N LEU A 140 5.77 11.43 4.65
CA LEU A 140 5.28 12.76 4.34
C LEU A 140 4.81 12.80 2.88
N PRO A 141 3.69 13.51 2.59
CA PRO A 141 3.28 13.69 1.22
C PRO A 141 4.42 14.37 0.45
N PRO A 142 4.66 13.97 -0.82
CA PRO A 142 5.57 14.73 -1.65
C PRO A 142 5.13 16.20 -1.65
N PRO A 143 6.06 17.16 -1.79
CA PRO A 143 5.68 18.55 -2.05
C PRO A 143 4.64 18.56 -3.16
N GLU A 144 3.65 19.45 -3.07
CA GLU A 144 2.77 19.70 -4.21
C GLU A 144 3.66 20.05 -5.40
N SER A 145 3.96 19.05 -6.23
CA SER A 145 4.34 19.29 -7.60
C SER A 145 3.15 20.07 -8.12
N ASN A 146 3.38 21.30 -8.61
CA ASN A 146 2.46 21.89 -9.59
C ASN A 146 2.10 20.73 -10.49
N ALA A 147 0.84 20.28 -10.43
CA ALA A 147 0.41 19.11 -11.19
C ALA A 147 0.95 19.36 -12.58
N GLU A 148 1.93 18.56 -13.04
CA GLU A 148 2.41 18.71 -14.40
C GLU A 148 1.14 18.66 -15.22
N LEU A 149 0.84 19.77 -15.91
CA LEU A 149 -0.39 19.89 -16.69
C LEU A 149 -0.36 18.67 -17.61
N LEU A 150 -1.22 17.69 -17.30
CA LEU A 150 -1.19 16.40 -17.94
C LEU A 150 -1.24 16.66 -19.44
N SER A 151 -0.40 15.95 -20.20
CA SER A 151 -0.47 16.08 -21.64
C SER A 151 -1.88 15.71 -22.11
N VAL A 152 -2.31 16.24 -23.24
CA VAL A 152 -3.63 15.91 -23.80
C VAL A 152 -3.78 14.40 -23.99
N GLU A 153 -2.70 13.72 -24.35
CA GLU A 153 -2.62 12.25 -24.51
C GLU A 153 -2.81 11.52 -23.18
N ASP A 154 -2.19 12.00 -22.09
CA ASP A 154 -2.38 11.43 -20.74
C ASP A 154 -3.81 11.62 -20.26
N VAL A 155 -4.40 12.80 -20.48
CA VAL A 155 -5.79 13.09 -20.13
C VAL A 155 -6.74 12.15 -20.88
N GLU A 156 -6.54 11.97 -22.19
CA GLU A 156 -7.35 11.07 -23.00
C GLU A 156 -7.23 9.62 -22.52
N THR A 157 -6.00 9.15 -22.27
CA THR A 157 -5.73 7.81 -21.77
C THR A 157 -6.40 7.55 -20.42
N LEU A 158 -6.29 8.52 -19.49
CA LEU A 158 -6.92 8.43 -18.17
C LEU A 158 -8.45 8.45 -18.26
N ARG A 159 -9.03 9.31 -19.12
CA ARG A 159 -10.49 9.35 -19.33
C ARG A 159 -11.02 8.05 -19.93
N LEU A 160 -10.32 7.47 -20.91
CA LEU A 160 -10.69 6.18 -21.50
C LEU A 160 -10.58 5.05 -20.48
N THR A 161 -9.52 5.05 -19.67
CA THR A 161 -9.34 4.06 -18.59
C THR A 161 -10.48 4.16 -17.58
N ALA A 162 -10.78 5.37 -17.11
CA ALA A 162 -11.86 5.61 -16.16
C ALA A 162 -13.23 5.22 -16.74
N ARG A 163 -13.51 5.48 -18.02
CA ARG A 163 -14.75 5.07 -18.68
C ARG A 163 -14.86 3.54 -18.77
N ARG A 164 -13.77 2.84 -19.06
CA ARG A 164 -13.73 1.37 -19.07
C ARG A 164 -13.91 0.78 -17.66
N THR A 165 -13.32 1.39 -16.64
CA THR A 165 -13.55 1.01 -15.25
C THR A 165 -15.00 1.22 -14.83
N TRP A 166 -15.62 2.33 -15.23
CA TRP A 166 -17.04 2.57 -14.96
C TRP A 166 -17.96 1.59 -15.68
N LEU A 167 -17.64 1.23 -16.93
CA LEU A 167 -18.40 0.23 -17.69
C LEU A 167 -18.49 -1.11 -16.94
N TRP A 168 -17.48 -1.47 -16.16
CA TRP A 168 -17.54 -2.65 -15.30
C TRP A 168 -18.69 -2.56 -14.29
N PHE A 169 -18.81 -1.43 -13.56
CA PHE A 169 -19.91 -1.23 -12.63
C PHE A 169 -21.27 -1.10 -13.33
N GLU A 170 -21.32 -0.51 -14.53
CA GLU A 170 -22.56 -0.48 -15.33
C GLU A 170 -23.03 -1.88 -15.73
N THR A 171 -22.09 -2.78 -16.00
CA THR A 171 -22.38 -4.13 -16.49
C THR A 171 -22.74 -5.09 -15.36
N PHE A 172 -22.02 -4.99 -14.24
CA PHE A 172 -22.07 -6.04 -13.20
C PHE A 172 -22.87 -5.66 -11.95
N VAL A 173 -23.22 -4.39 -11.76
CA VAL A 173 -24.14 -4.00 -10.68
C VAL A 173 -25.57 -4.12 -11.20
N SER A 174 -26.28 -5.15 -10.78
CA SER A 174 -27.62 -5.48 -11.27
C SER A 174 -28.66 -5.44 -10.14
N PRO A 175 -29.96 -5.31 -10.48
CA PRO A 175 -31.04 -5.48 -9.52
C PRO A 175 -31.10 -6.90 -8.91
N GLU A 176 -30.60 -7.91 -9.63
CA GLU A 176 -30.57 -9.31 -9.16
C GLU A 176 -29.67 -9.48 -7.93
N ASP A 177 -28.62 -8.67 -7.85
CA ASP A 177 -27.70 -8.60 -6.71
C ASP A 177 -28.02 -7.41 -5.77
N ASN A 178 -29.28 -6.94 -5.76
CA ASN A 178 -29.77 -5.79 -4.97
C ASN A 178 -28.97 -4.49 -5.17
N GLY A 179 -28.42 -4.27 -6.37
CA GLY A 179 -27.57 -3.10 -6.63
C GLY A 179 -26.23 -3.14 -5.89
N LEU A 180 -25.79 -4.30 -5.39
CA LEU A 180 -24.45 -4.47 -4.83
C LEU A 180 -23.44 -4.84 -5.93
N PRO A 181 -22.21 -4.28 -5.91
CA PRO A 181 -21.16 -4.70 -6.83
C PRO A 181 -20.64 -6.10 -6.46
N PRO A 182 -20.39 -6.98 -7.45
CA PRO A 182 -19.80 -8.28 -7.16
C PRO A 182 -18.36 -8.16 -6.66
N ASP A 183 -17.86 -9.24 -6.05
CA ASP A 183 -16.52 -9.32 -5.47
C ASP A 183 -15.45 -9.36 -6.57
N ASN A 184 -15.71 -10.17 -7.60
CA ASN A 184 -14.91 -10.21 -8.82
C ASN A 184 -15.71 -10.74 -10.03
N TYR A 185 -15.18 -10.43 -11.22
CA TYR A 185 -15.52 -11.08 -12.48
C TYR A 185 -14.27 -11.77 -13.00
N GLN A 186 -14.38 -13.05 -13.36
CA GLN A 186 -13.31 -13.83 -13.99
C GLN A 186 -13.70 -14.10 -15.43
N ASP A 187 -12.84 -13.69 -16.37
CA ASP A 187 -13.09 -13.85 -17.81
C ASP A 187 -12.54 -15.19 -18.33
N ASP A 188 -11.32 -15.53 -17.93
CA ASP A 188 -10.60 -16.76 -18.28
C ASP A 188 -10.43 -17.61 -17.00
N PRO A 189 -10.62 -18.94 -17.02
CA PRO A 189 -10.94 -19.81 -18.17
C PRO A 189 -12.39 -19.77 -18.66
N LYS A 190 -13.32 -19.26 -17.85
CA LYS A 190 -14.73 -19.13 -18.19
C LYS A 190 -15.33 -17.89 -17.51
N PRO A 191 -16.20 -17.13 -18.19
CA PRO A 191 -16.94 -16.02 -17.59
C PRO A 191 -17.69 -16.45 -16.34
N MET A 192 -17.32 -15.88 -15.19
CA MET A 192 -17.96 -16.15 -13.91
C MET A 192 -18.00 -14.88 -13.06
N VAL A 193 -19.20 -14.53 -12.58
CA VAL A 193 -19.43 -13.45 -11.63
C VAL A 193 -19.49 -14.06 -10.22
N ALA A 194 -18.73 -13.50 -9.29
CA ALA A 194 -18.84 -13.86 -7.88
C ALA A 194 -19.97 -13.05 -7.22
N HIS A 195 -21.16 -13.64 -7.08
CA HIS A 195 -22.35 -13.06 -6.43
C HIS A 195 -22.21 -12.96 -4.90
N ARG A 196 -21.18 -12.25 -4.46
CA ARG A 196 -20.92 -11.80 -3.10
C ARG A 196 -20.27 -10.43 -3.22
N THR A 197 -20.25 -9.64 -2.16
CA THR A 197 -19.64 -8.30 -2.18
C THR A 197 -18.72 -8.10 -0.99
N SER A 198 -17.95 -7.02 -1.01
CA SER A 198 -17.09 -6.60 0.10
C SER A 198 -17.31 -5.12 0.43
N PRO A 199 -17.10 -4.69 1.68
CA PRO A 199 -17.18 -3.27 2.04
C PRO A 199 -16.28 -2.38 1.18
N THR A 200 -15.14 -2.89 0.72
CA THR A 200 -14.24 -2.19 -0.19
C THR A 200 -14.87 -1.98 -1.57
N ASN A 201 -15.50 -3.02 -2.14
CA ASN A 201 -16.15 -2.90 -3.46
C ASN A 201 -17.38 -1.99 -3.40
N ILE A 202 -18.17 -2.07 -2.34
CA ILE A 202 -19.28 -1.14 -2.09
C ILE A 202 -18.75 0.29 -2.05
N GLY A 203 -17.72 0.57 -1.23
CA GLY A 203 -17.12 1.89 -1.14
C GLY A 203 -16.58 2.41 -2.47
N MET A 204 -15.89 1.54 -3.24
CA MET A 204 -15.41 1.89 -4.58
C MET A 204 -16.55 2.19 -5.55
N TYR A 205 -17.63 1.40 -5.52
CA TYR A 205 -18.79 1.61 -6.37
C TYR A 205 -19.50 2.94 -6.07
N LEU A 206 -19.72 3.24 -4.79
CA LEU A 206 -20.34 4.51 -4.37
C LEU A 206 -19.54 5.71 -4.85
N LEU A 207 -18.22 5.71 -4.65
CA LEU A 207 -17.33 6.77 -5.13
C LEU A 207 -17.25 6.86 -6.66
N SER A 208 -17.23 5.71 -7.34
CA SER A 208 -17.22 5.66 -8.81
C SER A 208 -18.50 6.22 -9.41
N THR A 209 -19.64 6.03 -8.72
CA THR A 209 -20.95 6.53 -9.17
C THR A 209 -21.01 8.06 -9.14
N VAL A 210 -20.51 8.68 -8.06
CA VAL A 210 -20.38 10.15 -7.99
C VAL A 210 -19.43 10.67 -9.07
N THR A 211 -18.27 10.00 -9.22
CA THR A 211 -17.28 10.34 -10.25
C THR A 211 -17.83 10.22 -11.67
N ALA A 212 -18.64 9.21 -11.96
CA ALA A 212 -19.28 9.02 -13.27
C ALA A 212 -20.25 10.15 -13.61
N ARG A 213 -20.99 10.66 -12.61
CA ARG A 213 -21.82 11.85 -12.76
C ARG A 213 -20.98 13.10 -13.03
N ASP A 214 -19.86 13.27 -12.34
CA ASP A 214 -18.96 14.42 -12.55
C ASP A 214 -18.28 14.39 -13.93
N PHE A 215 -18.02 13.19 -14.48
CA PHE A 215 -17.61 13.04 -15.88
C PHE A 215 -18.74 13.23 -16.90
N GLY A 216 -20.00 13.29 -16.45
CA GLY A 216 -21.19 13.40 -17.30
C GLY A 216 -21.58 12.09 -17.99
N TRP A 217 -21.16 10.94 -17.47
CA TRP A 217 -21.53 9.63 -18.03
C TRP A 217 -22.92 9.16 -17.60
N ILE A 218 -23.38 9.61 -16.44
CA ILE A 218 -24.72 9.34 -15.91
C ILE A 218 -25.39 10.64 -15.45
N GLY A 219 -26.73 10.62 -15.40
CA GLY A 219 -27.51 11.74 -14.88
C GLY A 219 -27.45 11.86 -13.36
N THR A 220 -27.96 12.98 -12.82
CA THR A 220 -28.06 13.17 -11.37
C THR A 220 -29.07 12.22 -10.73
N LEU A 221 -30.15 11.86 -11.43
CA LEU A 221 -31.13 10.88 -10.95
C LEU A 221 -30.51 9.48 -10.86
N ASP A 222 -29.89 9.00 -11.95
CA ASP A 222 -29.18 7.72 -11.95
C ASP A 222 -28.12 7.62 -10.84
N MET A 223 -27.42 8.73 -10.58
CA MET A 223 -26.42 8.82 -9.51
C MET A 223 -27.02 8.68 -8.11
N VAL A 224 -28.27 9.10 -7.89
CA VAL A 224 -28.98 8.96 -6.61
C VAL A 224 -29.60 7.58 -6.47
N ASP A 225 -30.23 7.07 -7.53
CA ASP A 225 -30.97 5.80 -7.50
C ASP A 225 -30.04 4.61 -7.26
N ARG A 226 -28.84 4.62 -7.87
CA ARG A 226 -27.86 3.54 -7.78
C ARG A 226 -27.37 3.27 -6.34
N PRO A 227 -26.78 4.25 -5.63
CA PRO A 227 -26.47 4.14 -4.20
C PRO A 227 -27.70 3.85 -3.34
N GLY A 228 -28.87 4.42 -3.69
CA GLY A 228 -30.12 4.17 -2.99
C GLY A 228 -30.45 2.67 -2.95
N ALA A 229 -30.46 2.01 -4.10
CA ALA A 229 -30.68 0.57 -4.21
C ALA A 229 -29.68 -0.25 -3.36
N THR A 230 -28.39 0.12 -3.39
CA THR A 230 -27.35 -0.54 -2.59
C THR A 230 -27.56 -0.39 -1.08
N LEU A 231 -28.03 0.79 -0.63
CA LEU A 231 -28.18 1.12 0.79
C LEU A 231 -29.50 0.62 1.40
N GLU A 232 -30.48 0.31 0.55
CA GLU A 232 -31.76 -0.27 0.97
C GLU A 232 -31.71 -1.80 1.18
N THR A 233 -30.57 -2.43 0.85
CA THR A 233 -30.32 -3.87 1.04
C THR A 233 -29.93 -4.21 2.48
#